data_AF-A0A959VBN8-F1
#
_entry.id   AF-A0A959VBN8-F1
#
_cell.length_a   1.000
_cell.length_b   1.000
_cell.length_c   1.000
_cell.angle_alpha   90.00
_cell.angle_beta   90.00
_cell.angle_gamma   90.00
#
_symmetry.space_group_name_H-M   'P 1'
#
loop_
_entity.id
_entity.type
_entity.pdbx_description
1 polymer ?
#
loop_
_entity_poly.entity_id
_entity_poly.type
_entity_poly.pdbx_seq_one_letter_code
_entity_poly.pdbx_strand_id
1 'polypeptide(L)'
;MEEQAIPIWYMPLIKGIVMILLSILILASPEGALIAWAFYIGIGFVITGMVLIYQGFAGRETEENWTWKIFEGLLDMFIGFMLMVNPLVTASIIPFLFGLWGAFYGIALFIDAFAHKENQFVKFAASLLVFWISTFIMFNPLLFGISIAIWVGVVMLIMGLYSLVLAFHLKKSVVEIAEHDTDFDPE
;
A
#
# COMPACT_ATOMS: atom_id res chain seq x y z
N MET A 1 -36.35 -4.46 25.24
CA MET A 1 -36.28 -4.92 23.83
C MET A 1 -35.00 -4.34 23.29
N GLU A 2 -33.92 -5.11 23.26
CA GLU A 2 -32.73 -4.68 22.53
C GLU A 2 -33.05 -4.84 21.05
N GLU A 3 -33.02 -3.73 20.31
CA GLU A 3 -33.21 -3.71 18.86
C GLU A 3 -32.05 -4.51 18.22
N GLN A 4 -32.30 -5.76 17.83
CA GLN A 4 -31.28 -6.58 17.18
C GLN A 4 -31.01 -6.02 15.78
N ALA A 5 -29.84 -5.43 15.59
CA ALA A 5 -29.43 -4.89 14.29
C ALA A 5 -29.22 -6.03 13.28
N ILE A 6 -29.94 -5.97 12.14
CA ILE A 6 -29.82 -6.97 11.06
C ILE A 6 -28.44 -6.86 10.41
N PRO A 7 -27.62 -7.93 10.41
CA PRO A 7 -26.30 -7.88 9.80
C PRO A 7 -26.34 -7.75 8.27
N ILE A 8 -25.56 -6.81 7.73
CA ILE A 8 -25.49 -6.50 6.29
C ILE A 8 -24.55 -7.49 5.58
N TRP A 9 -25.08 -8.65 5.18
CA TRP A 9 -24.28 -9.75 4.59
C TRP A 9 -23.79 -9.51 3.15
N TYR A 10 -24.47 -8.67 2.36
CA TYR A 10 -24.10 -8.44 0.95
C TYR A 10 -22.82 -7.58 0.80
N MET A 11 -22.52 -6.73 1.78
CA MET A 11 -21.34 -5.86 1.75
C MET A 11 -20.01 -6.65 1.73
N PRO A 12 -19.77 -7.60 2.67
CA PRO A 12 -18.58 -8.44 2.61
C PRO A 12 -18.56 -9.39 1.40
N LEU A 13 -19.72 -9.77 0.86
CA LEU A 13 -19.80 -10.59 -0.36
C LEU A 13 -19.23 -9.83 -1.56
N ILE A 14 -19.75 -8.62 -1.81
CA ILE A 14 -19.33 -7.78 -2.94
C ILE A 14 -17.84 -7.43 -2.79
N LYS A 15 -17.42 -7.02 -1.59
CA LYS A 15 -16.01 -6.75 -1.28
C LYS A 15 -15.13 -7.98 -1.57
N GLY A 16 -15.54 -9.16 -1.11
CA GLY A 16 -14.79 -10.41 -1.31
C GLY A 16 -14.59 -10.75 -2.78
N ILE A 17 -15.67 -10.68 -3.58
CA ILE A 17 -15.61 -10.92 -5.03
C ILE A 17 -14.67 -9.93 -5.71
N VAL A 18 -14.82 -8.63 -5.44
CA VAL A 18 -13.95 -7.59 -6.03
C VAL A 18 -12.48 -7.83 -5.67
N MET A 19 -12.18 -8.13 -4.41
CA MET A 19 -10.81 -8.38 -3.96
C MET A 19 -10.18 -9.60 -4.64
N ILE A 20 -10.94 -10.68 -4.84
CA ILE A 20 -10.47 -11.88 -5.54
C ILE A 20 -10.19 -11.58 -7.02
N LEU A 21 -11.08 -10.84 -7.69
CA LEU A 21 -10.86 -10.48 -9.08
C LEU A 21 -9.62 -9.59 -9.24
N LEU A 22 -9.47 -8.59 -8.37
CA LEU A 22 -8.29 -7.72 -8.38
C LEU A 22 -7.00 -8.48 -8.06
N SER A 23 -7.02 -9.42 -7.10
CA SER A 23 -5.83 -10.20 -6.78
C SER A 23 -5.39 -11.09 -7.93
N ILE A 24 -6.34 -11.72 -8.63
CA ILE A 24 -6.05 -12.50 -9.84
C ILE A 24 -5.39 -11.62 -10.91
N LEU A 25 -5.90 -10.40 -11.14
CA LEU A 25 -5.32 -9.46 -12.09
C LEU A 25 -3.87 -9.07 -11.70
N ILE A 26 -3.64 -8.78 -10.42
CA ILE A 26 -2.30 -8.41 -9.92
C ILE A 26 -1.33 -9.58 -10.06
N LEU A 27 -1.74 -10.81 -9.70
CA LEU A 27 -0.87 -11.98 -9.75
C LEU A 27 -0.62 -12.47 -11.18
N ALA A 28 -1.56 -12.22 -12.10
CA ALA A 28 -1.38 -12.52 -13.51
C ALA A 28 -0.34 -11.60 -14.18
N SER A 29 -0.30 -10.32 -13.80
CA SER A 29 0.72 -9.37 -14.26
C SER A 29 1.14 -8.41 -13.14
N PRO A 30 2.12 -8.80 -12.31
CA PRO A 30 2.60 -7.93 -11.23
C PRO A 30 3.24 -6.63 -11.75
N GLU A 31 3.91 -6.70 -12.90
CA GLU A 31 4.45 -5.53 -13.58
C GLU A 31 3.35 -4.58 -14.07
N GLY A 32 2.25 -5.12 -14.62
CA GLY A 32 1.10 -4.34 -15.03
C GLY A 32 0.41 -3.67 -13.85
N ALA A 33 0.35 -4.34 -12.70
CA ALA A 33 -0.15 -3.76 -11.46
C ALA A 33 0.68 -2.55 -11.01
N LEU A 34 2.01 -2.65 -11.07
CA LEU A 34 2.90 -1.52 -10.75
C LEU A 34 2.68 -0.33 -11.68
N ILE A 35 2.57 -0.59 -12.99
CA ILE A 35 2.30 0.46 -13.98
C ILE A 35 0.95 1.12 -13.69
N ALA A 36 -0.10 0.33 -13.46
CA ALA A 36 -1.42 0.84 -13.13
C ALA A 36 -1.39 1.73 -11.87
N TRP A 37 -0.74 1.26 -10.80
CA TRP A 37 -0.59 2.05 -9.57
C TRP A 37 0.20 3.33 -9.80
N ALA A 38 1.31 3.27 -10.54
CA ALA A 38 2.10 4.44 -10.89
C ALA A 38 1.27 5.48 -11.67
N PHE A 39 0.40 5.05 -12.59
CA PHE A 39 -0.53 5.94 -13.27
C PHE A 39 -1.55 6.57 -12.32
N TYR A 40 -2.21 5.79 -11.47
CA TYR A 40 -3.19 6.32 -10.50
C TYR A 40 -2.55 7.30 -9.53
N ILE A 41 -1.38 6.95 -9.00
CA ILE A 41 -0.59 7.82 -8.12
C ILE A 41 -0.18 9.08 -8.89
N GLY A 42 0.31 8.94 -10.11
CA GLY A 42 0.73 10.06 -10.95
C GLY A 42 -0.40 11.07 -11.21
N ILE A 43 -1.61 10.59 -11.54
CA ILE A 43 -2.81 11.43 -11.67
C ILE A 43 -3.10 12.14 -10.35
N GLY A 44 -3.02 11.44 -9.22
CA GLY A 44 -3.19 12.02 -7.89
C GLY A 44 -2.20 13.15 -7.63
N PHE A 45 -0.90 12.93 -7.89
CA PHE A 45 0.14 13.96 -7.75
C PHE A 45 -0.09 15.16 -8.67
N VAL A 46 -0.52 14.95 -9.91
CA VAL A 46 -0.85 16.05 -10.82
C VAL A 46 -2.02 16.88 -10.28
N ILE A 47 -3.10 16.23 -9.82
CA ILE A 47 -4.26 16.93 -9.27
C ILE A 47 -3.89 17.67 -7.99
N THR A 48 -3.18 17.02 -7.06
CA THR A 48 -2.68 17.65 -5.83
C THR A 48 -1.80 18.84 -6.14
N GLY A 49 -0.87 18.70 -7.10
CA GLY A 49 0.00 19.79 -7.54
C GLY A 49 -0.77 20.98 -8.10
N MET A 50 -1.79 20.74 -8.92
CA MET A 50 -2.68 21.80 -9.42
C MET A 50 -3.41 22.51 -8.28
N VAL A 51 -3.93 21.77 -7.30
CA VAL A 51 -4.62 22.33 -6.14
C VAL A 51 -3.67 23.16 -5.27
N LEU A 52 -2.45 22.67 -5.00
CA LEU A 52 -1.44 23.38 -4.20
C LEU A 52 -0.99 24.68 -4.87
N ILE A 53 -0.78 24.66 -6.19
CA ILE A 53 -0.46 25.87 -6.95
C ILE A 53 -1.60 26.88 -6.86
N TYR A 54 -2.86 26.44 -7.04
CA TYR A 54 -4.03 27.30 -6.89
C TYR A 54 -4.11 27.91 -5.49
N GLN A 55 -3.96 27.09 -4.44
CA GLN A 55 -3.96 27.54 -3.05
C GLN A 55 -2.84 28.53 -2.76
N GLY A 56 -1.63 28.28 -3.28
CA GLY A 56 -0.50 29.18 -3.12
C GLY A 56 -0.74 30.55 -3.76
N PHE A 57 -1.37 30.62 -4.94
CA PHE A 57 -1.74 31.91 -5.53
C PHE A 57 -2.90 32.59 -4.80
N ALA A 58 -3.92 31.83 -4.38
CA ALA A 58 -5.08 32.37 -3.67
C ALA A 58 -4.73 32.86 -2.25
N GLY A 59 -3.78 32.21 -1.58
CA GLY A 59 -3.33 32.54 -0.22
C GLY A 59 -2.16 33.54 -0.17
N ARG A 60 -1.75 34.13 -1.30
CA ARG A 60 -0.54 34.97 -1.40
C ARG A 60 -0.51 36.16 -0.43
N GLU A 61 -1.67 36.69 -0.07
CA GLU A 61 -1.80 37.85 0.81
C GLU A 61 -2.08 37.48 2.28
N THR A 62 -2.51 36.23 2.54
CA THR A 62 -2.99 35.78 3.85
C THR A 62 -2.10 34.73 4.50
N GLU A 63 -1.32 33.99 3.72
CA GLU A 63 -0.49 32.88 4.19
C GLU A 63 0.99 33.17 3.96
N GLU A 64 1.80 33.05 5.03
CA GLU A 64 3.23 33.30 4.97
C GLU A 64 3.99 32.24 4.14
N ASN A 65 3.44 31.03 4.01
CA ASN A 65 4.05 29.90 3.30
C ASN A 65 3.55 29.71 1.85
N TRP A 66 2.88 30.71 1.26
CA TRP A 66 2.29 30.61 -0.08
C TRP A 66 3.30 30.18 -1.16
N THR A 67 4.53 30.71 -1.12
CA THR A 67 5.60 30.36 -2.06
C THR A 67 5.99 28.89 -1.95
N TRP A 68 6.01 28.35 -0.73
CA TRP A 68 6.32 26.95 -0.48
C TRP A 68 5.25 26.04 -1.07
N LYS A 69 3.97 26.40 -0.91
CA LYS A 69 2.84 25.66 -1.54
C LYS A 69 2.97 25.61 -3.06
N ILE A 70 3.34 26.72 -3.70
CA ILE A 70 3.56 26.73 -5.15
C ILE A 70 4.73 25.81 -5.55
N PHE A 71 5.84 25.88 -4.81
CA PHE A 71 7.00 25.04 -5.07
C PHE A 71 6.68 23.55 -4.91
N GLU A 72 6.01 23.18 -3.82
CA GLU A 72 5.52 21.83 -3.56
C GLU A 72 4.59 21.36 -4.68
N GLY A 73 3.64 22.20 -5.09
CA GLY A 73 2.71 21.85 -6.16
C GLY A 73 3.38 21.67 -7.53
N LEU A 74 4.42 22.45 -7.84
CA LEU A 74 5.22 22.25 -9.06
C LEU A 74 6.01 20.94 -9.00
N LEU A 75 6.58 20.60 -7.84
CA LEU A 75 7.28 19.34 -7.63
C LEU A 75 6.33 18.14 -7.79
N ASP A 76 5.14 18.23 -7.21
CA ASP A 76 4.11 17.20 -7.31
C ASP A 76 3.67 16.98 -8.76
N MET A 77 3.42 18.05 -9.52
CA MET A 77 3.11 17.91 -10.94
C MET A 77 4.25 17.26 -11.73
N PHE A 78 5.51 17.62 -11.42
CA PHE A 78 6.67 17.04 -12.09
C PHE A 78 6.80 15.54 -11.79
N ILE A 79 6.69 15.15 -10.52
CA ILE A 79 6.71 13.74 -10.10
C ILE A 79 5.55 12.97 -10.74
N GLY A 80 4.34 13.54 -10.71
CA GLY A 80 3.15 12.93 -11.29
C GLY A 80 3.29 12.72 -12.79
N PHE A 81 3.83 13.70 -13.52
CA PHE A 81 4.10 13.56 -14.95
C PHE A 81 5.16 12.50 -15.25
N MET A 82 6.25 12.45 -14.47
CA MET A 82 7.28 11.41 -14.60
C MET A 82 6.71 10.00 -14.38
N LEU A 83 5.86 9.81 -13.37
CA LEU A 83 5.17 8.55 -13.11
C LEU A 83 4.28 8.10 -14.28
N MET A 84 3.71 9.03 -15.04
CA MET A 84 2.85 8.71 -16.19
C MET A 84 3.67 8.46 -17.47
N VAL A 85 4.78 9.18 -17.67
CA VAL A 85 5.62 9.04 -18.87
C VAL A 85 6.53 7.82 -18.81
N ASN A 86 7.16 7.58 -17.67
CA ASN A 86 8.01 6.41 -17.46
C ASN A 86 7.72 5.73 -16.10
N PRO A 87 6.58 5.04 -15.99
CA PRO A 87 6.10 4.48 -14.73
C PRO A 87 7.11 3.55 -14.05
N LEU A 88 7.80 2.71 -14.83
CA LEU A 88 8.73 1.72 -14.29
C LEU A 88 9.99 2.37 -13.72
N VAL A 89 10.57 3.35 -14.42
CA VAL A 89 11.77 4.04 -13.93
C VAL A 89 11.42 4.86 -12.69
N THR A 90 10.32 5.62 -12.72
CA THR A 90 9.96 6.48 -11.59
C THR A 90 9.53 5.65 -10.37
N ALA A 91 8.80 4.54 -10.55
CA ALA A 91 8.45 3.64 -9.46
C ALA A 91 9.67 2.91 -8.86
N SER A 92 10.74 2.72 -9.62
CA SER A 92 11.97 2.07 -9.13
C SER A 92 12.80 2.94 -8.18
N ILE A 93 12.57 4.26 -8.16
CA ILE A 93 13.34 5.20 -7.34
C ILE A 93 13.18 4.88 -5.85
N ILE A 94 11.97 4.60 -5.38
CA ILE A 94 11.72 4.32 -3.96
C ILE A 94 12.43 3.04 -3.51
N PRO A 95 12.27 1.87 -4.17
CA PRO A 95 13.08 0.68 -3.88
C PRO A 95 14.59 0.94 -3.93
N PHE A 96 15.06 1.71 -4.91
CA PHE A 96 16.48 2.07 -5.02
C PHE A 96 16.97 2.82 -3.78
N LEU A 97 16.24 3.86 -3.34
CA LEU A 97 16.58 4.63 -2.13
C LEU A 97 16.52 3.75 -0.88
N PHE A 98 15.56 2.83 -0.80
CA PHE A 98 15.45 1.86 0.29
C PHE A 98 16.67 0.93 0.36
N GLY A 99 17.10 0.40 -0.79
CA GLY A 99 18.30 -0.42 -0.90
C GLY A 99 19.58 0.36 -0.57
N LEU A 100 19.68 1.61 -1.03
CA LEU A 100 20.82 2.48 -0.72
C LEU A 100 20.91 2.77 0.78
N TRP A 101 19.79 3.15 1.40
CA TRP A 101 19.72 3.39 2.85
C TRP A 101 20.06 2.14 3.65
N GLY A 102 19.50 0.99 3.25
CA GLY A 102 19.77 -0.29 3.88
C GLY A 102 21.24 -0.71 3.77
N ALA A 103 21.92 -0.38 2.68
CA ALA A 103 23.35 -0.64 2.53
C ALA A 103 24.17 0.18 3.53
N PHE A 104 23.87 1.48 3.69
CA PHE A 104 24.50 2.30 4.75
C PHE A 104 24.21 1.77 6.15
N TYR A 105 22.99 1.33 6.40
CA TYR A 105 22.61 0.74 7.68
C TYR A 105 23.36 -0.57 7.96
N GLY A 106 23.54 -1.42 6.95
CA GLY A 106 24.36 -2.64 7.06
C GLY A 106 25.81 -2.32 7.43
N ILE A 107 26.40 -1.29 6.83
CA ILE A 107 27.75 -0.81 7.18
C ILE A 107 27.79 -0.30 8.63
N ALA A 108 26.79 0.47 9.08
CA ALA A 108 26.73 0.96 10.45
C ALA A 108 26.64 -0.19 11.47
N LEU A 109 25.82 -1.21 11.21
CA LEU A 109 25.74 -2.42 12.03
C LEU A 109 27.05 -3.20 12.06
N PHE A 110 27.77 -3.24 10.94
CA PHE A 110 29.08 -3.86 10.87
C PHE A 110 30.07 -3.15 11.81
N ILE A 111 30.10 -1.80 11.78
CA ILE A 111 30.92 -1.00 12.69
C ILE A 111 30.53 -1.26 14.16
N ASP A 112 29.23 -1.30 14.48
CA ASP A 112 28.75 -1.57 15.84
C ASP A 112 29.15 -2.96 16.34
N ALA A 113 29.20 -3.97 15.46
CA ALA A 113 29.63 -5.32 15.81
C ALA A 113 31.08 -5.36 16.34
N PHE A 114 31.95 -4.44 15.93
CA PHE A 114 33.32 -4.32 16.47
C PHE A 114 33.39 -3.44 17.72
N ALA A 115 32.53 -2.42 17.82
CA ALA A 115 32.49 -1.52 18.97
C ALA A 115 31.93 -2.20 20.24
N HIS A 116 30.91 -3.05 20.08
CA HIS A 116 30.23 -3.73 21.19
C HIS A 116 30.24 -5.25 21.00
N LYS A 117 31.02 -5.96 21.83
CA LYS A 117 31.24 -7.42 21.72
C LYS A 117 30.06 -8.29 22.17
N GLU A 118 29.00 -7.70 22.72
CA GLU A 118 27.79 -8.44 23.05
C GLU A 118 27.08 -8.90 21.77
N ASN A 119 26.77 -10.20 21.70
CA ASN A 119 26.13 -10.82 20.53
C ASN A 119 26.87 -10.53 19.20
N GLN A 120 28.19 -10.38 19.24
CA GLN A 120 29.02 -9.99 18.09
C GLN A 120 28.77 -10.86 16.85
N PHE A 121 28.64 -12.18 17.03
CA PHE A 121 28.36 -13.09 15.91
C PHE A 121 27.03 -12.77 15.23
N VAL A 122 25.98 -12.49 16.02
CA VAL A 122 24.65 -12.13 15.50
C VAL A 122 24.71 -10.80 14.77
N LYS A 123 25.39 -9.79 15.34
CA LYS A 123 25.55 -8.47 14.70
C LYS A 123 26.35 -8.56 13.41
N PHE A 124 27.40 -9.37 13.37
CA PHE A 124 28.19 -9.60 12.17
C PHE A 124 27.37 -10.32 11.09
N ALA A 125 26.65 -11.38 11.44
CA ALA A 125 25.78 -12.10 10.52
C ALA A 125 24.65 -11.19 9.98
N ALA A 126 24.00 -10.42 10.86
CA ALA A 126 22.95 -9.49 10.50
C ALA A 126 23.46 -8.36 9.59
N SER A 127 24.63 -7.77 9.88
CA SER A 127 25.20 -6.70 9.05
C SER A 127 25.52 -7.17 7.64
N LEU A 128 26.12 -8.36 7.49
CA LEU A 128 26.40 -8.95 6.18
C LEU A 128 25.11 -9.24 5.41
N LEU A 129 24.11 -9.83 6.08
CA LEU A 129 22.82 -10.14 5.47
C LEU A 129 22.09 -8.86 5.02
N VAL A 130 21.98 -7.86 5.89
CA VAL A 130 21.34 -6.58 5.60
C VAL A 130 22.05 -5.88 4.45
N PHE A 131 23.38 -5.82 4.49
CA PHE A 131 24.16 -5.19 3.42
C PHE A 131 23.92 -5.87 2.07
N TRP A 132 23.97 -7.20 2.01
CA TRP A 132 23.75 -7.95 0.77
C TRP A 132 22.32 -7.81 0.24
N ILE A 133 21.30 -7.96 1.10
CA ILE A 133 19.91 -7.79 0.68
C ILE A 133 19.67 -6.38 0.16
N SER A 134 20.17 -5.37 0.88
CA SER A 134 19.97 -3.97 0.51
C SER A 134 20.69 -3.62 -0.80
N THR A 135 21.90 -4.15 -1.00
CA THR A 135 22.66 -4.03 -2.25
C THR A 135 21.93 -4.73 -3.40
N PHE A 136 21.35 -5.91 -3.16
CA PHE A 136 20.55 -6.63 -4.15
C PHE A 136 19.31 -5.83 -4.58
N ILE A 137 18.59 -5.23 -3.62
CA ILE A 137 17.45 -4.34 -3.88
C ILE A 137 17.89 -3.11 -4.68
N MET A 138 18.99 -2.47 -4.28
CA MET A 138 19.52 -1.27 -4.93
C MET A 138 19.85 -1.52 -6.41
N PHE A 139 20.45 -2.66 -6.74
CA PHE A 139 20.78 -3.00 -8.13
C PHE A 139 19.62 -3.63 -8.91
N ASN A 140 18.58 -4.12 -8.23
CA ASN A 140 17.38 -4.69 -8.86
C ASN A 140 16.08 -4.09 -8.27
N PRO A 141 15.89 -2.76 -8.35
CA PRO A 141 14.77 -2.09 -7.69
C PRO A 141 13.42 -2.52 -8.27
N LEU A 142 13.39 -2.85 -9.57
CA LEU A 142 12.19 -3.34 -10.24
C LEU A 142 11.75 -4.70 -9.72
N LEU A 143 12.69 -5.62 -9.44
CA LEU A 143 12.37 -6.93 -8.85
C LEU A 143 11.78 -6.77 -7.44
N PHE A 144 12.28 -5.82 -6.67
CA PHE A 144 11.72 -5.51 -5.36
C PHE A 144 10.29 -4.96 -5.46
N GLY A 145 10.04 -4.04 -6.41
CA GLY A 145 8.69 -3.55 -6.70
C GLY A 145 7.73 -4.68 -7.10
N ILE A 146 8.16 -5.58 -8.00
CA ILE A 146 7.38 -6.74 -8.44
C ILE A 146 7.07 -7.67 -7.26
N SER A 147 8.04 -7.88 -6.37
CA SER A 147 7.86 -8.70 -5.17
C SER A 147 6.78 -8.11 -4.25
N ILE A 148 6.77 -6.79 -4.05
CA ILE A 148 5.71 -6.11 -3.27
C ILE A 148 4.35 -6.32 -3.92
N ALA A 149 4.25 -6.14 -5.24
CA ALA A 149 2.99 -6.34 -5.96
C ALA A 149 2.45 -7.78 -5.78
N ILE A 150 3.32 -8.78 -5.85
CA ILE A 150 2.95 -10.19 -5.59
C ILE A 150 2.42 -10.35 -4.16
N TRP A 151 3.13 -9.84 -3.14
CA TRP A 151 2.69 -9.94 -1.74
C TRP A 151 1.35 -9.25 -1.51
N VAL A 152 1.12 -8.08 -2.11
CA VAL A 152 -0.17 -7.39 -2.07
C VAL A 152 -1.26 -8.24 -2.72
N GLY A 153 -0.99 -8.83 -3.90
CA GLY A 153 -1.92 -9.75 -4.55
C GLY A 153 -2.29 -10.95 -3.68
N VAL A 154 -1.31 -11.58 -3.03
CA VAL A 154 -1.53 -12.71 -2.10
C VAL A 154 -2.39 -12.29 -0.91
N VAL A 155 -2.05 -11.17 -0.26
CA VAL A 155 -2.82 -10.65 0.88
C VAL A 155 -4.25 -10.30 0.44
N MET A 156 -4.44 -9.67 -0.71
CA MET A 156 -5.77 -9.37 -1.25
C MET A 156 -6.58 -10.63 -1.53
N LEU A 157 -5.95 -11.68 -2.07
CA LEU A 157 -6.61 -12.96 -2.30
C LEU A 157 -7.09 -13.59 -0.99
N ILE A 158 -6.23 -13.65 0.02
CA ILE A 158 -6.57 -14.19 1.35
C ILE A 158 -7.72 -13.40 1.97
N MET A 159 -7.64 -12.08 1.94
CA MET A 159 -8.68 -11.18 2.49
C MET A 159 -10.00 -11.27 1.72
N GLY A 160 -9.95 -11.50 0.40
CA GLY A 160 -11.11 -11.73 -0.43
C GLY A 160 -11.82 -13.04 -0.08
N LEU A 161 -11.06 -14.13 0.07
CA LEU A 161 -11.57 -15.43 0.53
C LEU A 161 -12.18 -15.33 1.93
N TYR A 162 -11.50 -14.66 2.87
CA TYR A 162 -12.02 -14.40 4.20
C TYR A 162 -13.35 -13.64 4.17
N SER A 163 -13.45 -12.60 3.33
CA SER A 163 -14.67 -11.79 3.20
C SER A 163 -15.84 -12.60 2.63
N LEU A 164 -15.59 -13.54 1.70
CA LEU A 164 -16.62 -14.48 1.24
C LEU A 164 -17.12 -15.38 2.36
N VAL A 165 -16.21 -15.96 3.15
CA VAL A 165 -16.58 -16.81 4.30
C VAL A 165 -17.43 -16.02 5.29
N LEU A 166 -17.04 -14.78 5.60
CA LEU A 166 -17.79 -13.90 6.50
C LEU A 166 -19.18 -13.58 5.94
N ALA A 167 -19.31 -13.32 4.64
CA ALA A 167 -20.60 -13.06 4.02
C ALA A 167 -21.59 -14.23 4.17
N PHE A 168 -21.11 -15.47 4.02
CA PHE A 168 -21.96 -16.65 4.21
C PHE A 168 -22.35 -16.87 5.68
N HIS A 169 -21.44 -16.59 6.62
CA HIS A 169 -21.76 -16.64 8.05
C HIS A 169 -22.83 -15.60 8.42
N LEU A 170 -22.70 -14.35 7.94
CA LEU A 170 -23.69 -13.32 8.18
C LEU A 170 -25.03 -13.63 7.50
N LYS A 171 -25.01 -14.19 6.28
CA LYS A 171 -26.24 -14.60 5.61
C LYS A 171 -26.98 -15.67 6.41
N LYS A 172 -26.24 -16.62 6.99
CA LYS A 172 -26.83 -17.65 7.87
C LYS A 172 -27.45 -17.04 9.12
N SER A 173 -26.76 -16.11 9.80
CA SER A 173 -27.30 -15.47 11.00
C SER A 173 -28.54 -14.61 10.72
N VAL A 174 -28.62 -13.96 9.55
CA VAL A 174 -29.83 -13.22 9.14
C VAL A 174 -31.04 -14.14 9.01
N VAL A 175 -30.85 -15.34 8.44
CA VAL A 175 -31.94 -16.32 8.28
C VAL A 175 -32.41 -16.82 9.65
N GLU A 176 -31.49 -17.09 10.57
CA GLU A 176 -31.82 -17.58 11.92
C GLU A 176 -32.60 -16.54 12.75
N ILE A 177 -32.26 -15.25 12.66
CA ILE A 177 -33.02 -14.16 13.30
C ILE A 177 -34.44 -14.07 12.71
N ALA A 178 -34.56 -14.17 11.37
CA ALA A 178 -35.85 -14.10 10.70
C ALA A 178 -36.78 -15.27 11.07
N GLU A 179 -36.24 -16.48 11.24
CA GLU A 179 -37.00 -17.65 11.70
C GLU A 179 -37.46 -17.49 13.16
N HIS A 180 -36.61 -16.94 14.04
CA HIS A 180 -36.97 -16.75 15.45
C HIS A 180 -38.07 -15.70 15.67
N ASP A 181 -38.07 -14.61 14.89
CA ASP A 181 -39.13 -13.59 14.94
C ASP A 181 -40.48 -14.13 14.45
N THR A 182 -40.49 -15.07 13.49
CA THR A 182 -41.74 -15.67 12.99
C THR A 182 -42.40 -16.67 13.94
N ASP A 183 -41.63 -17.29 14.85
CA ASP A 183 -42.16 -18.25 15.84
C ASP A 183 -42.82 -17.56 17.05
N PHE A 184 -42.68 -16.23 17.19
CA PHE A 184 -43.18 -15.46 18.34
C PHE A 184 -44.48 -14.69 18.07
N ASP A 185 -45.10 -14.87 16.90
CA ASP A 185 -46.42 -14.32 16.54
C ASP A 185 -47.50 -15.42 16.54
N PRO A 186 -48.03 -15.82 17.72
CA PRO A 186 -49.20 -16.68 17.78
C PRO A 186 -50.46 -15.82 17.58
N GLU A 187 -51.13 -15.99 16.44
CA GLU A 187 -52.55 -15.61 16.29
C GLU A 187 -53.43 -16.23 17.38
#